data_AF-A0A418W2V6-F1
#
_entry.id   AF-A0A418W2V6-F1
#
_cell.length_a   1.000
_cell.length_b   1.000
_cell.length_c   1.000
_cell.angle_alpha   90.00
_cell.angle_beta   90.00
_cell.angle_gamma   90.00
#
_symmetry.space_group_name_H-M   'P 1'
#
loop_
_entity.id
_entity.type
_entity.pdbx_description
1 polymer ?
#
loop_
_entity_poly.entity_id
_entity_poly.type
_entity_poly.pdbx_seq_one_letter_code
_entity_poly.pdbx_strand_id
1 'polypeptide(L)' 'MSKKHVQIGQVFQPVGAAKGRAWRVMGTVNLLGIPHARIVSTEDEGVSKTLSCSVLVDTDHYRLIASAPIDGMAA' A
#
# COMPACT_ATOMS: atom_id res chain seq x y z
N MET A 1 -16.98 -5.69 10.78
CA MET A 1 -16.17 -5.34 9.60
C MET A 1 -14.76 -5.83 9.83
N SER A 2 -14.28 -6.78 9.01
CA SER A 2 -12.91 -7.31 9.14
C SER A 2 -11.93 -6.15 9.05
N LYS A 3 -11.03 -5.99 10.04
CA LYS A 3 -10.00 -4.94 10.03
C LYS A 3 -9.08 -5.22 8.84
N LYS A 4 -9.35 -4.59 7.69
CA LYS A 4 -8.47 -4.61 6.52
C LYS A 4 -7.14 -4.00 6.98
N HIS A 5 -6.15 -4.84 7.26
CA HIS A 5 -4.82 -4.40 7.65
C HIS A 5 -3.96 -4.26 6.39
N VAL A 6 -3.25 -3.14 6.31
CA VAL A 6 -2.20 -2.93 5.32
C VAL A 6 -0.96 -3.71 5.74
N GLN A 7 -0.36 -4.47 4.82
CA GLN A 7 0.83 -5.29 5.05
C GLN A 7 1.97 -4.83 4.15
N ILE A 8 3.21 -4.96 4.64
CA ILE A 8 4.42 -4.71 3.85
C ILE A 8 4.43 -5.66 2.64
N GLY A 9 4.84 -5.14 1.48
CA GLY A 9 4.86 -5.86 0.21
C GLY A 9 3.57 -5.77 -0.60
N GLN A 10 2.43 -5.39 0.00
CA GLN A 10 1.20 -5.14 -0.74
C GLN A 10 1.39 -4.00 -1.75
N VAL A 11 0.72 -4.11 -2.91
CA VAL A 11 0.75 -3.09 -3.95
C VAL A 11 -0.65 -2.54 -4.18
N PHE A 12 -0.77 -1.22 -4.05
CA PHE A 12 -2.01 -0.48 -4.22
C PHE A 12 -1.95 0.42 -5.46
N GLN A 13 -3.08 0.60 -6.11
CA GLN A 13 -3.21 1.52 -7.24
C GLN A 13 -4.33 2.52 -6.96
N PRO A 14 -4.12 3.83 -7.17
CA PRO A 14 -5.19 4.81 -7.04
C PRO A 14 -6.29 4.54 -8.07
N VAL A 15 -7.54 4.68 -7.65
CA VAL A 15 -8.70 4.61 -8.55
C VAL A 15 -8.64 5.80 -9.52
N GLY A 16 -8.90 5.54 -10.80
CA GLY A 16 -8.85 6.57 -11.85
C GLY A 16 -7.44 6.98 -12.32
N ALA A 17 -6.38 6.36 -11.79
CA ALA A 17 -5.02 6.60 -12.29
C ALA A 17 -4.86 6.11 -13.74
N ALA A 18 -4.14 6.88 -14.57
CA ALA A 18 -3.61 6.40 -15.83
C ALA A 18 -2.79 5.12 -15.60
N LYS A 19 -2.84 4.18 -16.56
CA LYS A 19 -2.17 2.87 -16.46
C LYS A 19 -0.74 3.06 -15.96
N GLY A 20 -0.42 2.37 -14.86
CA GLY A 20 0.95 2.26 -14.36
C GLY A 20 1.16 2.68 -12.91
N ARG A 21 0.47 3.75 -12.45
CA ARG A 21 0.80 4.37 -11.17
C ARG A 21 0.41 3.50 -9.96
N ALA A 22 1.28 2.59 -9.57
CA ALA A 22 1.11 1.69 -8.45
C ALA A 22 2.13 1.97 -7.34
N TRP A 23 1.77 1.59 -6.13
CA TRP A 23 2.49 1.93 -4.91
C TRP A 23 2.68 0.69 -4.04
N ARG A 24 3.93 0.32 -3.77
CA ARG A 24 4.26 -0.80 -2.88
C ARG A 24 4.44 -0.32 -1.46
N VAL A 25 3.84 -1.02 -0.50
CA VAL A 25 4.05 -0.79 0.93
C VAL A 25 5.43 -1.30 1.33
N MET A 26 6.26 -0.39 1.85
CA MET A 26 7.62 -0.69 2.32
C MET A 26 7.73 -0.70 3.85
N GLY A 27 6.75 -0.13 4.54
CA GLY A 27 6.73 -0.09 5.99
C GLY A 27 5.43 0.47 6.51
N THR A 28 5.17 0.24 7.80
CA THR A 28 4.05 0.85 8.53
C THR A 28 4.59 1.62 9.71
N VAL A 29 4.07 2.82 9.94
CA VAL A 29 4.45 3.71 11.03
C VAL A 29 3.21 4.24 11.71
N ASN A 30 3.26 4.43 13.03
CA ASN A 30 2.19 5.07 13.77
C ASN A 30 2.53 6.55 14.00
N LEU A 31 1.69 7.45 13.47
CA LEU A 31 1.86 8.89 13.60
C LEU A 31 0.69 9.43 14.42
N LEU A 32 0.97 9.95 15.62
CA LEU A 32 -0.05 10.53 16.51
C LEU A 32 -1.22 9.56 16.81
N GLY A 33 -0.95 8.25 16.91
CA GLY A 33 -1.97 7.23 17.14
C GLY A 33 -2.70 6.72 15.89
N ILE A 34 -2.40 7.28 14.71
CA ILE A 34 -2.98 6.89 13.43
C ILE A 34 -2.01 6.00 12.65
N PRO A 35 -2.41 4.80 12.22
CA PRO A 35 -1.58 3.92 11.41
C PRO A 35 -1.40 4.47 10.00
N HIS A 36 -0.16 4.57 9.55
CA HIS A 36 0.25 5.00 8.23
C HIS A 36 1.12 3.94 7.56
N ALA A 37 1.10 3.91 6.24
CA ALA A 37 2.00 3.14 5.42
C ALA A 37 2.97 4.05 4.68
N ARG A 38 4.24 3.68 4.67
CA ARG A 38 5.24 4.24 3.78
C ARG A 38 5.19 3.45 2.48
N ILE A 39 4.85 4.13 1.39
CA ILE A 39 4.69 3.51 0.08
C ILE A 39 5.63 4.13 -0.94
N VAL A 40 6.13 3.32 -1.87
CA VAL A 40 7.04 3.73 -2.94
C VAL A 40 6.39 3.48 -4.29
N SER A 41 6.62 4.38 -5.26
CA SER A 41 6.15 4.19 -6.63
C SER A 41 6.82 2.95 -7.21
N THR A 42 6.07 2.12 -7.92
CA THR A 42 6.62 0.97 -8.64
C THR A 42 7.20 1.35 -10.00
N GLU A 43 6.94 2.58 -10.46
CA GLU A 43 7.36 3.07 -11.78
C GLU A 43 8.36 4.23 -11.68
N ASP A 44 8.17 5.11 -10.70
CA ASP A 44 9.01 6.29 -10.52
C ASP A 44 10.06 6.03 -9.43
N GLU A 45 11.29 5.75 -9.83
CA GLU A 45 12.38 5.50 -8.89
C GLU A 45 12.58 6.69 -7.93
N GLY A 46 12.74 6.39 -6.64
CA GLY A 46 12.95 7.40 -5.59
C GLY A 46 11.67 8.13 -5.13
N VAL A 47 10.52 7.93 -5.79
CA VAL A 47 9.26 8.57 -5.36
C VAL A 47 8.63 7.77 -4.24
N SER A 48 8.47 8.41 -3.08
CA SER A 48 7.82 7.81 -1.91
C SER A 48 6.82 8.77 -1.28
N LYS A 49 5.84 8.22 -0.56
CA LYS A 49 4.91 8.99 0.27
C LYS A 49 4.50 8.21 1.50
N THR A 50 3.92 8.93 2.47
CA THR A 50 3.31 8.34 3.66
C THR A 50 1.81 8.63 3.61
N LEU A 51 0.98 7.60 3.67
CA LEU A 51 -0.48 7.72 3.67
C LEU A 51 -1.07 6.99 4.87
N SER A 52 -2.24 7.42 5.35
CA SER A 52 -2.95 6.65 6.37
C SER A 52 -3.35 5.29 5.81
N CYS A 53 -3.29 4.25 6.65
CA CYS A 53 -3.74 2.92 6.26
C CYS A 53 -5.22 2.91 5.89
N SER A 54 -6.03 3.78 6.52
CA SER A 54 -7.45 3.94 6.18
C SER A 54 -7.69 4.36 4.74
N VAL A 55 -6.87 5.28 4.20
CA VAL A 55 -6.96 5.71 2.79
C VAL A 55 -6.58 4.58 1.84
N LEU A 56 -5.58 3.77 2.17
CA LEU A 56 -5.15 2.66 1.30
C LEU A 56 -6.17 1.52 1.22
N VAL A 57 -6.94 1.27 2.28
CA VAL A 57 -7.96 0.20 2.30
C VAL A 57 -9.35 0.66 1.84
N ASP A 58 -9.50 1.95 1.61
CA ASP A 58 -10.69 2.56 1.03
C ASP A 58 -10.72 2.31 -0.49
N THR A 59 -11.70 1.53 -0.91
CA THR A 59 -11.85 1.09 -2.30
C THR A 59 -12.29 2.19 -3.25
N ASP A 60 -12.75 3.33 -2.74
CA ASP A 60 -13.09 4.51 -3.54
C ASP A 60 -11.83 5.29 -3.93
N HIS A 61 -10.73 5.12 -3.18
CA HIS A 61 -9.47 5.80 -3.41
C HIS A 61 -8.36 4.89 -3.95
N TYR A 62 -8.25 3.67 -3.41
CA TYR A 62 -7.20 2.72 -3.76
C TYR A 62 -7.74 1.30 -3.90
N ARG A 63 -7.19 0.57 -4.87
CA ARG A 63 -7.41 -0.87 -5.02
C ARG A 63 -6.12 -1.63 -4.74
N LEU A 64 -6.24 -2.74 -4.03
CA LEU A 64 -5.15 -3.72 -3.89
C LEU A 64 -5.00 -4.48 -5.21
N ILE A 65 -3.80 -4.47 -5.80
CA ILE A 65 -3.50 -5.14 -7.07
C ILE A 65 -2.47 -6.27 -6.93
N ALA A 66 -1.74 -6.32 -5.82
CA ALA A 66 -0.93 -7.47 -5.44
C ALA A 66 -0.89 -7.61 -3.92
N SER A 67 -1.10 -8.83 -3.42
CA SER A 67 -0.97 -9.15 -2.00
C SER A 67 0.50 -9.16 -1.57
N ALA A 68 0.75 -9.04 -0.27
CA ALA A 68 2.08 -9.31 0.28
C ALA A 68 2.51 -10.74 -0.08
N PRO A 69 3.81 -10.98 -0.32
CA PRO A 69 4.32 -12.34 -0.37
C PRO A 69 3.91 -13.05 0.93
N ILE A 70 3.33 -14.23 0.83
CA ILE A 70 3.13 -15.10 1.98
C ILE A 70 4.53 -15.63 2.29
N ASP A 71 5.16 -15.14 3.36
CA ASP A 71 6.40 -15.74 3.89
C ASP A 71 6.11 -17.21 4.18
N GLY A 72 6.59 -18.09 3.30
CA GLY A 72 6.23 -19.50 3.30
C GLY A 72 6.53 -20.28 2.01
N MET A 73 7.11 -19.67 0.97
CA MET A 73 7.62 -20.41 -0.18
C MET A 73 9.05 -19.97 -0.47
N ALA A 74 9.98 -20.47 0.36
CA ALA A 74 11.35 -20.66 -0.10
C ALA A 74 11.28 -21.63 -1.29
N ALA A 75 11.76 -21.17 -2.46
CA ALA A 75 12.12 -22.07 -3.56
C ALA A 75 13.44 -22.76 -3.22
#